data_AF-A0A9P7CX77-F1
#
_entry.id   AF-A0A9P7CX77-F1
#
_cell.length_a   1.000
_cell.length_b   1.000
_cell.length_c   1.000
_cell.angle_alpha   90.00
_cell.angle_beta   90.00
_cell.angle_gamma   90.00
#
_symmetry.space_group_name_H-M   'P 1'
#
loop_
_entity.id
_entity.type
_entity.pdbx_description
1 polymer ?
#
loop_
_entity_poly.entity_id
_entity_poly.type
_entity_poly.pdbx_seq_one_letter_code
_entity_poly.pdbx_strand_id
1 'polypeptide(L)'
;MHNGEIHFGEVLYYFQCKVHQDKESTLALISMYSAPDPALLEASHHTVVSCTHLGDASLQVIDVKSIHTVVAMVPHQVNNEERFFVIEKPGLDVADLGGYHKEVQEEE
;
A
#
# COMPACT_ATOMS: atom_id res chain seq x y z
N MET A 1 4.92 2.67 7.98
CA MET A 1 6.28 3.23 7.81
C MET A 1 7.27 2.15 8.19
N HIS A 2 8.17 1.79 7.29
CA HIS A 2 9.33 0.95 7.61
C HIS A 2 10.56 1.84 7.41
N ASN A 3 11.41 1.99 8.42
CA ASN A 3 12.57 2.90 8.40
C ASN A 3 12.27 4.39 8.11
N GLY A 4 11.04 4.85 8.33
CA GLY A 4 10.63 6.24 8.07
C GLY A 4 10.15 6.50 6.64
N GLU A 5 10.14 5.48 5.79
CA GLU A 5 9.65 5.58 4.40
C GLU A 5 8.28 4.91 4.24
N ILE A 6 7.50 5.42 3.28
CA ILE A 6 6.21 4.87 2.87
C ILE A 6 6.46 4.00 1.64
N HIS A 7 5.91 2.79 1.66
CA HIS A 7 6.01 1.83 0.57
C HIS A 7 4.62 1.31 0.19
N PHE A 8 4.48 0.84 -1.04
CA PHE A 8 3.29 0.15 -1.50
C PHE A 8 3.44 -1.36 -1.26
N GLY A 9 2.35 -1.99 -0.85
CA GLY A 9 2.27 -3.44 -0.69
C GLY A 9 0.85 -3.92 -0.93
N GLU A 10 0.73 -5.11 -1.53
CA GLU A 10 -0.52 -5.84 -1.63
C GLU A 10 -0.74 -6.63 -0.34
N VAL A 11 -1.88 -6.44 0.32
CA VAL A 11 -2.25 -7.26 1.47
C VAL A 11 -2.81 -8.58 0.99
N LEU A 12 -2.16 -9.68 1.36
CA LEU A 12 -2.59 -11.03 1.01
C LEU A 12 -3.56 -11.60 2.04
N TYR A 13 -3.24 -11.43 3.33
CA TYR A 13 -4.06 -11.96 4.43
C TYR A 13 -3.97 -11.07 5.67
N TYR A 14 -5.09 -10.93 6.37
CA TYR A 14 -5.12 -10.45 7.75
C TYR A 14 -5.22 -11.64 8.70
N PHE A 15 -4.53 -11.56 9.83
CA PHE A 15 -4.59 -12.62 10.85
C PHE A 15 -4.31 -12.06 12.24
N GLN A 16 -4.79 -12.77 13.26
CA GLN A 16 -4.49 -12.47 14.65
C GLN A 16 -3.47 -13.45 15.19
N CYS A 17 -2.48 -12.94 15.92
CA CYS A 17 -1.45 -13.74 16.54
C CYS A 17 -1.25 -13.29 17.99
N LYS A 18 -1.12 -14.26 18.90
CA LYS A 18 -0.68 -14.01 20.27
C LYS A 18 0.84 -13.98 20.28
N VAL A 19 1.41 -12.78 20.11
CA VAL A 19 2.87 -12.58 20.14
C VAL A 19 3.39 -12.70 21.57
N HIS A 20 2.59 -12.33 22.56
CA HIS A 20 2.86 -12.49 24.00
C HIS A 20 1.59 -13.00 24.71
N GLN A 21 1.76 -13.64 25.88
CA GLN A 21 0.71 -14.41 26.58
C GLN A 21 -0.62 -13.66 26.77
N ASP A 22 -0.58 -12.32 26.91
CA ASP A 22 -1.77 -11.49 27.15
C ASP A 22 -2.10 -10.47 26.04
N LYS A 23 -1.37 -10.48 24.91
CA LYS A 23 -1.61 -9.50 23.83
C LYS A 23 -1.79 -10.17 22.47
N GLU A 24 -3.03 -10.17 22.03
CA GLU A 24 -3.39 -10.45 20.64
C GLU A 24 -3.02 -9.24 19.77
N SER A 25 -2.32 -9.50 18.68
CA SER A 25 -1.95 -8.50 17.68
C SER A 25 -2.62 -8.87 16.36
N THR A 26 -3.33 -7.93 15.76
CA THR A 26 -3.81 -8.05 14.39
C THR A 26 -2.66 -7.67 13.46
N LEU A 27 -2.33 -8.57 12.55
CA LEU A 27 -1.22 -8.46 11.61
C LEU A 27 -1.74 -8.63 10.18
N ALA A 28 -0.96 -8.13 9.22
CA ALA A 28 -1.18 -8.33 7.80
C ALA A 28 0.07 -8.95 7.17
N LEU A 29 -0.13 -10.00 6.36
CA LEU A 29 0.88 -10.50 5.44
C LEU A 29 0.79 -9.67 4.16
N ILE A 30 1.88 -9.03 3.77
CA ILE A 30 1.94 -8.16 2.60
C ILE A 30 3.01 -8.62 1.62
N SER A 31 2.74 -8.50 0.32
CA SER A 31 3.72 -8.60 -0.76
C SER A 31 4.09 -7.20 -1.22
N MET A 32 5.38 -6.88 -1.27
CA MET A 32 5.84 -5.52 -1.52
C MET A 32 5.90 -5.20 -3.01
N TYR A 33 5.71 -3.92 -3.33
CA TYR A 33 6.11 -3.36 -4.61
C TYR A 33 7.53 -2.78 -4.52
N SER A 34 8.22 -2.73 -5.66
CA SER A 34 9.52 -2.09 -5.77
C SER A 34 9.45 -0.57 -5.52
N ALA A 35 10.63 0.07 -5.42
CA ALA A 35 10.72 1.51 -5.64
C ALA A 35 10.21 1.88 -7.05
N PRO A 36 9.71 3.11 -7.25
CA PRO A 36 9.25 3.55 -8.57
C PRO A 36 10.39 3.57 -9.59
N ASP A 37 10.06 3.31 -10.86
CA ASP A 37 11.01 3.45 -11.96
C ASP A 37 11.44 4.93 -12.10
N PRO A 38 12.73 5.25 -11.94
CA PRO A 38 13.18 6.63 -11.95
C PRO A 38 13.02 7.30 -13.33
N ALA A 39 13.15 6.54 -14.43
CA ALA A 39 13.04 7.09 -15.78
C ALA A 39 11.58 7.42 -16.13
N LEU A 40 10.63 6.56 -15.77
CA LEU A 40 9.20 6.84 -15.94
C LEU A 40 8.75 8.00 -15.05
N LEU A 41 9.25 8.05 -13.82
CA LEU A 41 8.94 9.13 -12.90
C LEU A 41 9.46 10.47 -13.44
N GLU A 42 10.70 10.53 -13.91
CA GLU A 42 11.28 11.74 -14.50
C GLU A 42 10.57 12.15 -15.80
N ALA A 43 10.34 11.19 -16.72
CA ALA A 43 9.68 11.45 -18.00
C ALA A 43 8.22 11.91 -17.85
N SER A 44 7.55 11.50 -16.77
CA SER A 44 6.18 11.92 -16.45
C SER A 44 6.10 13.16 -15.56
N HIS A 45 7.22 13.86 -15.33
CA HIS A 45 7.29 14.99 -14.40
C HIS A 45 6.76 14.65 -13.00
N HIS A 46 7.15 13.48 -12.49
CA HIS A 46 6.76 12.94 -11.17
C HIS A 46 5.26 12.63 -11.02
N THR A 47 4.56 12.41 -12.14
CA THR A 47 3.12 12.11 -12.13
C THR A 47 2.85 10.60 -12.06
N VAL A 48 3.66 9.79 -12.75
CA VAL A 48 3.46 8.33 -12.84
C VAL A 48 4.45 7.62 -11.93
N VAL A 49 3.96 7.17 -10.77
CA VAL A 49 4.69 6.32 -9.85
C VAL A 49 4.47 4.87 -10.27
N SER A 50 5.41 4.28 -11.02
CA SER A 50 5.30 2.91 -11.51
C SER A 50 6.31 1.95 -10.87
N CYS A 51 5.80 0.90 -10.23
CA CYS A 51 6.57 -0.12 -9.52
C CYS A 51 6.39 -1.50 -10.16
N THR A 52 7.26 -2.45 -9.82
CA THR A 52 7.06 -3.88 -10.09
C THR A 52 6.52 -4.57 -8.84
N HIS A 53 5.70 -5.61 -9.03
CA HIS A 53 5.27 -6.47 -7.92
C HIS A 53 6.37 -7.49 -7.62
N LEU A 54 6.83 -7.57 -6.36
CA LEU A 54 7.98 -8.41 -5.99
C LEU A 54 7.57 -9.83 -5.55
N GLY A 55 6.27 -10.09 -5.42
CA GLY A 55 5.72 -11.40 -5.09
C GLY A 55 6.27 -12.00 -3.79
N ASP A 56 6.31 -13.34 -3.77
CA ASP A 56 6.65 -14.12 -2.56
C ASP A 56 8.05 -13.84 -2.00
N ALA A 57 8.98 -13.36 -2.84
CA ALA A 57 10.34 -13.02 -2.42
C ALA A 57 10.38 -11.80 -1.48
N SER A 58 9.28 -11.06 -1.37
CA SER A 58 9.16 -9.81 -0.61
C SER A 58 8.14 -9.86 0.51
N LEU A 59 7.67 -11.05 0.90
CA LEU A 59 6.64 -11.17 1.92
C LEU A 59 7.09 -10.61 3.26
N GLN A 60 6.25 -9.76 3.85
CA GLN A 60 6.47 -9.18 5.16
C GLN A 60 5.22 -9.28 6.03
N VAL A 61 5.42 -9.43 7.33
CA VAL A 61 4.33 -9.34 8.31
C VAL A 61 4.42 -7.98 8.99
N ILE A 62 3.35 -7.20 8.91
CA ILE A 62 3.26 -5.88 9.55
C ILE A 62 2.09 -5.81 10.53
N ASP A 63 2.18 -4.92 11.51
CA ASP A 63 1.01 -4.53 12.29
C ASP A 63 0.02 -3.79 11.37
N VAL A 64 -1.26 -4.14 11.41
CA VAL A 64 -2.27 -3.51 10.52
C VAL A 64 -2.35 -2.01 10.71
N LYS A 65 -2.05 -1.50 11.90
CA LYS A 65 -2.03 -0.06 12.21
C LYS A 65 -0.89 0.68 11.51
N SER A 66 0.03 -0.03 10.88
CA SER A 66 1.09 0.53 10.05
C SER A 66 0.63 0.86 8.62
N ILE A 67 -0.55 0.38 8.21
CA ILE A 67 -1.16 0.70 6.91
C ILE A 67 -1.73 2.12 6.99
N HIS A 68 -1.25 3.01 6.12
CA HIS A 68 -1.62 4.42 6.15
C HIS A 68 -2.92 4.68 5.39
N THR A 69 -3.03 4.09 4.20
CA THR A 69 -4.17 4.24 3.31
C THR A 69 -4.23 3.06 2.35
N VAL A 70 -5.39 2.85 1.74
CA VAL A 70 -5.59 1.86 0.67
C VAL A 70 -5.69 2.62 -0.65
N VAL A 71 -4.86 2.22 -1.59
CA VAL A 71 -4.76 2.81 -2.94
C VAL A 71 -5.00 1.74 -4.00
N ALA A 72 -5.31 2.17 -5.22
CA ALA A 72 -5.35 1.27 -6.36
C ALA A 72 -3.94 1.17 -6.98
N MET A 73 -3.41 -0.05 -7.07
CA MET A 73 -2.22 -0.36 -7.87
C MET A 73 -2.71 -0.97 -9.19
N VAL A 74 -2.67 -0.18 -10.26
CA VAL A 74 -3.27 -0.57 -11.55
C VAL A 74 -2.21 -1.20 -12.45
N PRO A 75 -2.43 -2.44 -12.95
CA PRO A 75 -1.49 -3.08 -13.86
C PRO A 75 -1.40 -2.32 -15.18
N HIS A 76 -0.19 -2.22 -15.71
CA HIS A 76 0.10 -1.69 -17.04
C HIS A 76 1.38 -2.33 -17.61
N GLN A 77 1.63 -2.11 -18.90
CA GLN A 77 2.75 -2.71 -19.61
C GLN A 77 3.71 -1.61 -20.08
N VAL A 78 4.97 -1.72 -19.68
CA VAL A 78 6.04 -0.80 -20.12
C VAL A 78 7.18 -1.64 -20.67
N ASN A 79 7.54 -1.44 -21.94
CA ASN A 79 8.63 -2.19 -22.58
C ASN A 79 8.52 -3.73 -22.46
N ASN A 80 7.29 -4.26 -22.52
CA ASN A 80 6.95 -5.68 -22.30
C ASN A 80 7.21 -6.21 -20.88
N GLU A 81 7.41 -5.32 -19.91
CA GLU A 81 7.42 -5.65 -18.49
C GLU A 81 6.07 -5.29 -17.87
N GLU A 82 5.48 -6.23 -17.13
CA GLU A 82 4.31 -5.96 -16.31
C GLU A 82 4.70 -5.10 -15.11
N ARG A 83 4.04 -3.96 -14.98
CA ARG A 83 4.26 -3.00 -13.90
C ARG A 83 2.92 -2.57 -13.34
N PHE A 84 2.95 -1.83 -12.25
CA PHE A 84 1.77 -1.28 -11.61
C PHE A 84 2.02 0.19 -11.33
N PHE A 85 1.03 1.04 -11.57
CA PHE A 85 1.10 2.44 -11.16
C PHE A 85 0.03 2.76 -10.13
N VAL A 86 0.36 3.66 -9.21
CA VAL A 86 -0.59 4.07 -8.17
C VAL A 86 -1.62 5.03 -8.74
N ILE A 87 -2.87 4.83 -8.36
CA ILE A 87 -3.92 5.83 -8.50
C ILE A 87 -4.38 6.20 -7.10
N GLU A 88 -4.21 7.47 -6.76
CA GLU A 88 -4.85 8.02 -5.57
C GLU A 88 -6.36 8.11 -5.80
N LYS A 89 -7.14 7.71 -4.79
CA LYS A 89 -8.58 7.89 -4.84
C LYS A 89 -8.88 9.40 -4.79
N PRO A 90 -9.39 10.05 -5.86
CA PRO A 90 -9.68 11.47 -5.83
C PRO A 90 -10.56 11.82 -4.62
N GLY A 91 -10.19 12.89 -3.90
CA GLY A 91 -10.86 13.37 -2.69
C GLY A 91 -10.48 12.67 -1.37
N LEU A 92 -9.38 11.92 -1.31
CA LEU A 92 -8.83 11.45 -0.02
C LEU A 92 -8.20 12.62 0.77
N ASP A 93 -7.39 13.45 0.12
CA ASP A 93 -6.79 14.66 0.74
C ASP A 93 -7.83 15.70 1.19
N VAL A 94 -8.97 15.77 0.49
CA VAL A 94 -10.06 16.68 0.82
C VAL A 94 -10.79 16.25 2.10
N ALA A 95 -10.82 14.94 2.40
CA ALA A 95 -11.42 14.43 3.63
C ALA A 95 -10.53 14.71 4.86
N ASP A 96 -9.20 14.62 4.69
CA ASP A 96 -8.23 14.81 5.77
C ASP A 96 -8.08 16.30 6.16
N LEU A 97 -8.04 17.20 5.17
CA LEU A 97 -8.03 18.67 5.40
C LEU A 97 -9.37 19.22 5.96
N GLY A 98 -10.46 18.46 5.82
CA GLY A 98 -11.79 18.85 6.26
C GLY A 98 -12.17 18.38 7.68
N GLY A 99 -11.32 17.59 8.34
CA GLY A 99 -11.62 17.03 9.67
C GLY A 99 -12.73 15.97 9.69
N TYR A 100 -13.08 15.39 8.53
CA TYR A 100 -14.07 14.33 8.45
C TYR A 100 -13.41 12.97 8.66
N HIS A 101 -13.38 12.50 9.91
CA HIS A 101 -13.20 11.07 10.17
C HIS A 101 -14.33 10.32 9.47
N LYS A 102 -13.99 9.46 8.50
CA LYS A 102 -14.95 8.51 7.96
C LYS A 102 -15.30 7.51 9.05
N GLU A 103 -16.46 7.68 9.65
CA GLU A 103 -17.13 6.60 10.36
C GLU A 103 -17.45 5.51 9.34
N VAL A 104 -16.89 4.32 9.56
CA VAL A 104 -17.24 3.12 8.79
C VAL A 104 -18.64 2.74 9.23
N GLN A 105 -19.63 2.94 8.36
CA GLN A 105 -20.94 2.33 8.56
C GLN A 105 -20.81 0.83 8.26
N GLU A 106 -21.08 0.01 9.27
CA GLU A 106 -21.31 -1.42 9.08
C GLU A 106 -22.57 -1.57 8.21
N GLU A 107 -22.45 -2.26 7.07
CA GLU A 107 -23.61 -2.70 6.30
C GLU A 107 -24.23 -3.92 7.03
N GLU A 108 -25.51 -3.80 7.41
CA GLU A 108 -26.33 -4.86 8.04
C GLU A 108 -26.63 -6.06 7.11
#